data_AF-A0A433WY35-F1
#
_entry.id   AF-A0A433WY35-F1
#
_cell.length_a   1.000
_cell.length_b   1.000
_cell.length_c   1.000
_cell.angle_alpha   90.00
_cell.angle_beta   90.00
_cell.angle_gamma   90.00
#
_symmetry.space_group_name_H-M   'P 1'
#
loop_
_entity.id
_entity.type
_entity.pdbx_description
1 polymer ?
#
loop_
_entity_poly.entity_id
_entity_poly.type
_entity_poly.pdbx_seq_one_letter_code
_entity_poly.pdbx_strand_id
1 'polypeptide(L)'
;MEARMTGRDGGADIGPIGEFSPVVILVRPQLAENVGTTARAMANGGLFHLRLVAPRDGWPQERAWYASSGADRILDAAQVFDTVDEAVADLHHVMATCPRPRHIVKTVMTARGAASELRAIADRGLKAGLLFGPERAGLDNEDMARADVLIRYPLNPDFMSLNLAQAVLIMAYEWWMACETTPPRTLMTNETHVATKGELENFLGHLTRDLDECGFLRNEQKRPGMVRNLRHLFQRGEVTEQELRTMHGVVTELSNGRKARQK
;
A
#
# COMPACT_ATOMS: atom_id res chain seq x y z
N MET A 1 -18.87 -36.41 -21.65
CA MET A 1 -19.06 -36.12 -20.21
C MET A 1 -17.74 -35.55 -19.71
N GLU A 2 -17.47 -34.30 -20.09
CA GLU A 2 -16.18 -33.63 -19.85
C GLU A 2 -16.14 -33.05 -18.45
N ALA A 3 -15.04 -33.33 -17.76
CA ALA A 3 -14.79 -32.91 -16.40
C ALA A 3 -14.79 -31.37 -16.32
N ARG A 4 -15.76 -30.82 -15.59
CA ARG A 4 -15.72 -29.45 -15.07
C ARG A 4 -14.44 -29.29 -14.24
N MET A 5 -13.48 -28.51 -14.76
CA MET A 5 -12.31 -28.06 -14.01
C MET A 5 -12.80 -27.24 -12.82
N THR A 6 -12.66 -27.80 -11.63
CA THR A 6 -13.07 -27.23 -10.34
C THR A 6 -12.09 -26.13 -9.94
N GLY A 7 -12.52 -24.87 -10.04
CA GLY A 7 -11.76 -23.71 -9.53
C GLY A 7 -12.25 -22.32 -9.97
N ARG A 8 -13.28 -22.18 -10.80
CA ARG A 8 -13.60 -20.90 -11.50
C ARG A 8 -14.76 -20.07 -10.95
N ASP A 9 -15.28 -20.37 -9.77
CA ASP A 9 -16.32 -19.55 -9.13
C ASP A 9 -15.79 -19.01 -7.78
N GLY A 10 -15.37 -17.74 -7.74
CA GLY A 10 -14.95 -17.08 -6.50
C GLY A 10 -13.74 -16.15 -6.55
N GLY A 11 -13.08 -15.98 -7.71
CA GLY A 11 -12.00 -15.01 -7.88
C GLY A 11 -12.47 -13.56 -7.71
N ALA A 12 -11.54 -12.66 -7.38
CA ALA A 12 -11.84 -11.24 -7.29
C ALA A 12 -12.22 -10.70 -8.69
N ASP A 13 -13.23 -9.83 -8.75
CA ASP A 13 -13.63 -9.17 -9.99
C ASP A 13 -12.65 -8.04 -10.33
N ILE A 14 -11.47 -8.42 -10.79
CA ILE A 14 -10.36 -7.51 -11.14
C ILE A 14 -10.24 -7.35 -12.65
N GLY A 15 -9.94 -6.13 -13.08
CA GLY A 15 -9.71 -5.76 -14.47
C GLY A 15 -8.62 -4.69 -14.59
N PRO A 16 -8.22 -4.33 -15.82
CA PRO A 16 -7.23 -3.29 -16.04
C PRO A 16 -7.77 -1.93 -15.55
N ILE A 17 -6.95 -1.22 -14.78
CA ILE A 17 -7.26 0.12 -14.27
C ILE A 17 -6.56 1.13 -15.17
N GLY A 18 -7.33 1.74 -16.08
CA GLY A 18 -6.81 2.63 -17.12
C GLY A 18 -6.28 1.87 -18.34
N GLU A 19 -6.46 2.47 -19.52
CA GLU A 19 -6.12 1.85 -20.81
C GLU A 19 -4.62 1.60 -21.00
N PHE A 20 -3.79 2.46 -20.39
CA PHE A 20 -2.32 2.42 -20.52
C PHE A 20 -1.61 1.94 -19.25
N SER A 21 -2.27 1.08 -18.45
CA SER A 21 -1.62 0.40 -17.33
C SER A 21 -0.38 -0.36 -17.82
N PRO A 22 0.76 -0.29 -17.12
CA PRO A 22 1.98 -0.93 -17.58
C PRO A 22 1.86 -2.44 -17.58
N VAL A 23 2.58 -3.07 -18.51
CA VAL A 23 2.63 -4.52 -18.66
C VAL A 23 3.74 -5.09 -17.79
N VAL A 24 3.41 -6.04 -16.92
CA VAL A 24 4.40 -6.80 -16.15
C VAL A 24 4.90 -7.96 -16.99
N ILE A 25 6.22 -8.04 -17.17
CA ILE A 25 6.86 -9.04 -18.02
C ILE A 25 7.82 -9.87 -17.17
N LEU A 26 7.50 -11.15 -17.00
CA LEU A 26 8.34 -12.10 -16.26
C LEU A 26 9.21 -12.87 -17.23
N VAL A 27 10.51 -12.64 -17.15
CA VAL A 27 11.49 -13.28 -18.01
C VAL A 27 11.96 -14.58 -17.38
N ARG A 28 11.75 -15.69 -18.09
CA ARG A 28 12.17 -17.04 -17.72
C ARG A 28 11.83 -17.43 -16.27
N PRO A 29 10.58 -17.21 -15.80
CA PRO A 29 10.19 -17.55 -14.42
C PRO A 29 10.38 -19.06 -14.17
N GLN A 30 10.88 -19.41 -12.98
CA GLN A 30 11.24 -20.80 -12.67
C GLN A 30 10.11 -21.59 -12.03
N LEU A 31 9.29 -20.94 -11.20
CA LEU A 31 8.21 -21.61 -10.45
C LEU A 31 6.86 -20.98 -10.82
N ALA A 32 5.88 -21.81 -11.19
CA ALA A 32 4.55 -21.33 -11.48
C ALA A 32 3.85 -20.74 -10.23
N GLU A 33 4.21 -21.19 -9.03
CA GLU A 33 3.79 -20.57 -7.77
C GLU A 33 4.28 -19.12 -7.64
N ASN A 34 5.47 -18.81 -8.15
CA ASN A 34 5.96 -17.43 -8.19
C ASN A 34 5.18 -16.60 -9.22
N VAL A 35 4.77 -17.19 -10.34
CA VAL A 35 3.87 -16.50 -11.30
C VAL A 35 2.51 -16.22 -10.63
N GLY A 36 1.95 -17.19 -9.92
CA GLY A 36 0.70 -17.01 -9.17
C GLY A 36 0.78 -15.93 -8.09
N THR A 37 1.78 -16.01 -7.21
CA THR A 37 2.00 -14.96 -6.19
C THR A 37 2.35 -13.60 -6.79
N THR A 38 2.95 -13.58 -7.99
CA THR A 38 3.15 -12.34 -8.76
C THR A 38 1.82 -11.76 -9.24
N ALA A 39 0.92 -12.57 -9.79
CA ALA A 39 -0.41 -12.10 -10.17
C ALA A 39 -1.18 -11.55 -8.96
N ARG A 40 -1.04 -12.19 -7.79
CA ARG A 40 -1.56 -11.64 -6.52
C ARG A 40 -0.98 -10.27 -6.19
N ALA A 41 0.34 -10.12 -6.30
CA ALA A 41 1.02 -8.85 -6.05
C ALA A 41 0.60 -7.75 -7.03
N MET A 42 0.40 -8.10 -8.30
CA MET A 42 -0.13 -7.20 -9.34
C MET A 42 -1.53 -6.72 -8.98
N ALA A 43 -2.44 -7.64 -8.63
CA ALA A 43 -3.81 -7.31 -8.25
C ALA A 43 -3.86 -6.34 -7.05
N ASN A 44 -3.01 -6.55 -6.03
CA ASN A 44 -2.94 -5.68 -4.85
C ASN A 44 -2.55 -4.22 -5.20
N GLY A 45 -1.76 -4.01 -6.25
CA GLY A 45 -1.32 -2.68 -6.68
C GLY A 45 -2.00 -2.18 -7.95
N GLY A 46 -3.11 -2.80 -8.37
CA GLY A 46 -3.89 -2.37 -9.53
C GLY A 46 -3.23 -2.59 -10.90
N LEU A 47 -2.26 -3.51 -10.98
CA LEU A 47 -1.68 -3.97 -12.25
C LEU A 47 -2.45 -5.19 -12.76
N PHE A 48 -2.57 -5.33 -14.08
CA PHE A 48 -3.38 -6.40 -14.68
C PHE A 48 -2.68 -7.15 -15.82
N HIS A 49 -1.99 -6.44 -16.72
CA HIS A 49 -1.42 -7.08 -17.91
C HIS A 49 -0.14 -7.86 -17.56
N LEU A 50 -0.18 -9.18 -17.75
CA LEU A 50 0.93 -10.09 -17.50
C LEU A 50 1.44 -10.71 -18.80
N ARG A 51 2.74 -10.66 -19.03
CA ARG A 51 3.45 -11.39 -20.08
C ARG A 51 4.50 -12.31 -19.48
N LEU A 52 4.58 -13.53 -19.99
CA LEU A 52 5.58 -14.52 -19.62
C LEU A 52 6.50 -14.76 -20.81
N VAL A 53 7.81 -14.67 -20.61
CA VAL A 53 8.80 -14.96 -21.64
C VAL A 53 9.49 -16.27 -21.31
N ALA A 54 9.35 -17.27 -22.17
CA ALA A 54 9.99 -18.59 -22.05
C ALA A 54 9.93 -19.17 -20.61
N PRO A 55 8.73 -19.36 -20.02
CA PRO A 55 8.59 -19.95 -18.68
C PRO A 55 9.24 -21.34 -18.65
N ARG A 56 10.12 -21.58 -17.67
CA ARG A 56 11.03 -22.74 -17.68
C ARG A 56 10.31 -24.09 -17.79
N ASP A 57 9.22 -24.22 -17.04
CA ASP A 57 8.42 -25.46 -16.95
C ASP A 57 7.17 -25.40 -17.86
N GLY A 58 7.11 -24.44 -18.79
CA GLY A 58 5.95 -24.20 -19.66
C GLY A 58 4.78 -23.46 -19.00
N TRP A 59 3.73 -23.20 -19.77
CA TRP A 59 2.50 -22.51 -19.33
C TRP A 59 1.30 -23.00 -20.16
N PRO A 60 0.07 -23.14 -19.60
CA PRO A 60 -0.34 -22.86 -18.21
C PRO A 60 0.00 -23.97 -17.21
N GLN A 61 0.03 -23.63 -15.91
CA GLN A 61 0.24 -24.58 -14.82
C GLN A 61 -0.71 -24.30 -13.64
N GLU A 62 -1.49 -25.29 -13.22
CA GLU A 62 -2.56 -25.16 -12.21
C GLU A 62 -2.08 -24.59 -10.87
N ARG A 63 -0.85 -24.95 -10.45
CA ARG A 63 -0.21 -24.42 -9.23
C ARG A 63 -0.06 -22.90 -9.19
N ALA A 64 -0.08 -22.22 -10.34
CA ALA A 64 -0.11 -20.75 -10.39
C ALA A 64 -1.45 -20.19 -9.90
N TRP A 65 -2.59 -20.78 -10.31
CA TRP A 65 -3.92 -20.34 -9.87
C TRP A 65 -4.10 -20.59 -8.37
N TYR A 66 -3.67 -21.74 -7.85
CA TYR A 66 -3.68 -21.99 -6.40
C TYR A 66 -2.88 -20.94 -5.61
N ALA A 67 -1.73 -20.51 -6.13
CA ALA A 67 -0.90 -19.49 -5.51
C ALA A 67 -1.41 -18.05 -5.71
N SER A 68 -2.32 -17.82 -6.67
CA SER A 68 -2.85 -16.49 -7.01
C SER A 68 -3.75 -15.91 -5.91
N SER A 69 -4.34 -16.77 -5.07
CA SER A 69 -5.30 -16.39 -4.04
C SER A 69 -6.48 -15.55 -4.57
N GLY A 70 -7.02 -15.93 -5.73
CA GLY A 70 -8.19 -15.27 -6.34
C GLY A 70 -7.86 -14.18 -7.36
N ALA A 71 -6.59 -13.99 -7.71
CA ALA A 71 -6.14 -13.10 -8.78
C ALA A 71 -6.17 -13.78 -10.17
N ASP A 72 -7.09 -14.73 -10.35
CA ASP A 72 -7.11 -15.66 -11.49
C ASP A 72 -7.26 -14.95 -12.83
N ARG A 73 -8.01 -13.84 -12.87
CA ARG A 73 -8.25 -13.08 -14.10
C ARG A 73 -6.96 -12.55 -14.75
N ILE A 74 -5.92 -12.27 -13.96
CA ILE A 74 -4.61 -11.86 -14.49
C ILE A 74 -3.91 -13.03 -15.17
N LEU A 75 -4.00 -14.24 -14.57
CA LEU A 75 -3.41 -15.46 -15.13
C LEU A 75 -4.17 -15.93 -16.37
N ASP A 76 -5.50 -15.82 -16.36
CA ASP A 76 -6.37 -16.13 -17.50
C ASP A 76 -6.11 -15.20 -18.70
N ALA A 77 -5.74 -13.94 -18.42
CA ALA A 77 -5.38 -12.95 -19.43
C ALA A 77 -3.88 -12.92 -19.79
N ALA A 78 -3.06 -13.78 -19.18
CA ALA A 78 -1.62 -13.77 -19.36
C ALA A 78 -1.24 -14.19 -20.80
N GLN A 79 -0.30 -13.46 -21.39
CA GLN A 79 0.25 -13.78 -22.71
C GLN A 79 1.62 -14.44 -22.57
N VAL A 80 1.94 -15.38 -23.46
CA VAL A 80 3.22 -16.10 -23.46
C VAL A 80 3.96 -15.81 -24.75
N PHE A 81 5.27 -15.55 -24.63
CA PHE A 81 6.18 -15.23 -25.72
C PHE A 81 7.44 -16.07 -25.61
N ASP A 82 8.12 -16.28 -26.74
CA ASP A 82 9.37 -17.04 -26.76
C ASP A 82 10.57 -16.15 -26.44
N THR A 83 10.51 -14.87 -26.80
CA THR A 83 11.61 -13.92 -26.61
C THR A 83 11.18 -12.61 -25.94
N VAL A 84 12.14 -11.91 -25.34
CA VAL A 84 11.90 -10.57 -24.78
C VAL A 84 11.54 -9.58 -25.89
N ASP A 85 12.19 -9.69 -27.05
CA ASP A 85 11.95 -8.80 -28.19
C ASP A 85 10.48 -8.87 -28.66
N GLU A 86 9.88 -10.06 -28.71
CA GLU A 86 8.44 -10.22 -29.00
C GLU A 86 7.56 -9.64 -27.88
N ALA A 87 7.92 -9.90 -26.62
CA ALA A 87 7.15 -9.46 -25.47
C ALA A 87 7.18 -7.95 -25.24
N VAL A 88 8.08 -7.20 -25.88
CA VAL A 88 8.15 -5.74 -25.81
C VAL A 88 7.78 -5.03 -27.11
N ALA A 89 7.50 -5.78 -28.18
CA ALA A 89 7.39 -5.25 -29.55
C ALA A 89 6.34 -4.15 -29.74
N ASP A 90 5.25 -4.16 -28.96
CA ASP A 90 4.18 -3.15 -29.02
C ASP A 90 4.31 -2.04 -27.95
N LEU A 91 5.39 -2.05 -27.17
CA LEU A 91 5.62 -1.10 -26.08
C LEU A 91 6.49 0.07 -26.58
N HIS A 92 6.20 1.27 -26.07
CA HIS A 92 6.93 2.48 -26.40
C HIS A 92 8.05 2.77 -25.41
N HIS A 93 8.00 2.14 -24.22
CA HIS A 93 8.98 2.32 -23.17
C HIS A 93 9.10 1.06 -22.32
N VAL A 94 10.33 0.66 -21.99
CA VAL A 94 10.61 -0.55 -21.22
C VAL A 94 11.52 -0.21 -20.05
N MET A 95 11.13 -0.59 -18.84
CA MET A 95 11.97 -0.46 -17.65
C MET A 95 12.31 -1.83 -17.08
N ALA A 96 13.52 -2.02 -16.58
CA ALA A 96 13.99 -3.30 -16.06
C ALA A 96 14.47 -3.20 -14.61
N THR A 97 14.04 -4.14 -13.77
CA THR A 97 14.58 -4.24 -12.40
C THR A 97 16.03 -4.73 -12.40
N CYS A 98 16.90 -4.00 -11.71
CA CYS A 98 18.33 -4.29 -11.63
C CYS A 98 18.88 -3.94 -10.24
N PRO A 99 19.18 -4.94 -9.38
CA PRO A 99 19.75 -4.69 -8.06
C PRO A 99 21.13 -4.00 -8.11
N ARG A 100 21.91 -4.29 -9.17
CA ARG A 100 23.29 -3.85 -9.35
C ARG A 100 23.52 -3.37 -10.79
N PRO A 101 23.16 -2.11 -11.13
CA PRO A 101 23.44 -1.55 -12.44
C PRO A 101 24.94 -1.24 -12.53
N ARG A 102 25.74 -2.20 -12.98
CA ARG A 102 27.18 -2.04 -13.24
C ARG A 102 27.43 -2.25 -14.73
N HIS A 103 28.43 -1.57 -15.26
CA HIS A 103 28.91 -1.77 -16.64
C HIS A 103 27.85 -1.47 -17.73
N ILE A 104 26.81 -0.71 -17.41
CA ILE A 104 25.75 -0.27 -18.33
C ILE A 104 25.55 1.23 -18.16
N VAL A 105 25.51 1.98 -19.26
CA VAL A 105 25.20 3.42 -19.29
C VAL A 105 23.73 3.59 -19.64
N LYS A 106 22.87 3.61 -18.63
CA LYS A 106 21.43 3.87 -18.74
C LYS A 106 20.97 4.71 -17.56
N THR A 107 19.83 5.38 -17.71
CA THR A 107 19.16 6.05 -16.59
C THR A 107 18.80 5.02 -15.53
N VAL A 108 19.03 5.34 -14.26
CA VAL A 108 18.68 4.49 -13.12
C VAL A 108 17.70 5.25 -12.22
N MET A 109 16.57 4.61 -11.91
CA MET A 109 15.52 5.17 -11.06
C MET A 109 15.24 4.30 -9.83
N THR A 110 14.63 4.91 -8.81
CA THR A 110 13.95 4.17 -7.75
C THR A 110 12.58 3.69 -8.23
N ALA A 111 11.96 2.76 -7.51
CA ALA A 111 10.59 2.32 -7.79
C ALA A 111 9.59 3.50 -7.84
N ARG A 112 9.72 4.45 -6.91
CA ARG A 112 8.89 5.67 -6.86
C ARG A 112 9.06 6.56 -8.08
N GLY A 113 10.31 6.77 -8.50
CA GLY A 113 10.62 7.55 -9.70
C GLY A 113 10.04 6.89 -10.95
N ALA A 114 10.28 5.59 -11.10
CA ALA A 114 9.76 4.79 -12.21
C ALA A 114 8.23 4.79 -12.24
N ALA A 115 7.55 4.65 -11.09
CA ALA A 115 6.10 4.72 -11.01
C ALA A 115 5.55 6.09 -11.48
N SER A 116 6.20 7.18 -11.09
CA SER A 116 5.82 8.53 -11.53
C SER A 116 6.02 8.71 -13.04
N GLU A 117 7.12 8.18 -13.58
CA GLU A 117 7.39 8.22 -15.03
C GLU A 117 6.41 7.34 -15.82
N LEU A 118 6.07 6.15 -15.32
CA LEU A 118 5.05 5.29 -15.93
C LEU A 118 3.69 6.00 -16.01
N ARG A 119 3.32 6.79 -14.99
CA ARG A 119 2.09 7.61 -15.02
C ARG A 119 2.17 8.66 -16.12
N ALA A 120 3.29 9.39 -16.19
CA ALA A 120 3.49 10.39 -17.24
C ALA A 120 3.49 9.79 -18.67
N ILE A 121 3.99 8.56 -18.83
CA ILE A 121 3.93 7.82 -20.10
C ILE A 121 2.48 7.42 -20.42
N ALA A 122 1.75 6.90 -19.44
CA ALA A 122 0.34 6.53 -19.58
C ALA A 122 -0.55 7.73 -19.92
N ASP A 123 -0.33 8.89 -19.28
CA ASP A 123 -1.06 10.14 -19.54
C ASP A 123 -0.85 10.66 -20.96
N ARG A 124 0.25 10.25 -21.62
CA ARG A 124 0.53 10.53 -23.04
C ARG A 124 -0.07 9.50 -23.99
N GLY A 125 -0.79 8.49 -23.49
CA GLY A 125 -1.35 7.41 -24.29
C GLY A 125 -0.31 6.44 -24.83
N LEU A 126 0.82 6.29 -24.14
CA LEU A 126 1.92 5.42 -24.56
C LEU A 126 1.94 4.14 -23.71
N LYS A 127 2.24 3.01 -24.36
CA LYS A 127 2.35 1.70 -23.69
C LYS A 127 3.73 1.53 -23.06
N ALA A 128 3.77 1.04 -21.83
CA ALA A 128 5.01 0.77 -21.10
C ALA A 128 5.09 -0.66 -20.56
N GLY A 129 6.31 -1.16 -20.35
CA GLY A 129 6.59 -2.48 -19.79
C GLY A 129 7.56 -2.46 -18.61
N LEU A 130 7.39 -3.42 -17.71
CA LEU A 130 8.25 -3.68 -16.56
C LEU A 130 8.85 -5.09 -16.65
N LEU A 131 10.15 -5.19 -16.88
CA LEU A 131 10.90 -6.44 -16.95
C LEU A 131 11.37 -6.88 -15.56
N PHE A 132 11.06 -8.13 -15.22
CA PHE A 132 11.54 -8.82 -14.04
C PHE A 132 12.22 -10.13 -14.43
N GLY A 133 13.42 -10.35 -13.92
CA GLY A 133 14.21 -11.54 -14.23
C GLY A 133 13.92 -12.73 -13.33
N PRO A 134 14.51 -13.89 -13.64
CA PRO A 134 14.40 -15.10 -12.83
C PRO A 134 14.96 -14.92 -11.41
N GLU A 135 14.38 -15.67 -10.47
CA GLU A 135 14.49 -15.52 -9.01
C GLU A 135 15.91 -15.56 -8.43
N ARG A 136 16.86 -16.17 -9.14
CA ARG A 136 18.24 -16.34 -8.67
C ARG A 136 19.26 -15.53 -9.45
N ALA A 137 19.03 -15.36 -10.74
CA ALA A 137 20.01 -14.75 -11.65
C ALA A 137 19.69 -13.29 -11.97
N GLY A 138 18.43 -12.86 -11.81
CA GLY A 138 17.97 -11.59 -12.37
C GLY A 138 18.01 -11.60 -13.90
N LEU A 139 17.76 -10.43 -14.49
CA LEU A 139 17.84 -10.22 -15.93
C LEU A 139 19.29 -10.35 -16.40
N ASP A 140 19.49 -10.96 -17.56
CA ASP A 140 20.81 -10.97 -18.17
C ASP A 140 21.10 -9.63 -18.87
N ASN A 141 22.33 -9.47 -19.36
CA ASN A 141 22.75 -8.24 -20.03
C ASN A 141 21.98 -7.97 -21.31
N GLU A 142 21.57 -9.02 -22.02
CA GLU A 142 20.80 -8.90 -23.25
C GLU A 142 19.38 -8.39 -22.91
N ASP A 143 18.71 -8.97 -21.93
CA ASP A 143 17.40 -8.50 -21.47
C ASP A 143 17.48 -7.03 -21.00
N MET A 144 18.50 -6.68 -20.20
CA MET A 144 18.71 -5.31 -19.72
C MET A 144 19.00 -4.33 -20.85
N ALA A 145 19.62 -4.78 -21.95
CA ALA A 145 19.90 -3.91 -23.09
C ALA A 145 18.61 -3.40 -23.76
N ARG A 146 17.52 -4.17 -23.72
CA ARG A 146 16.19 -3.81 -24.27
C ARG A 146 15.42 -2.81 -23.41
N ALA A 147 15.83 -2.57 -22.17
CA ALA A 147 15.17 -1.61 -21.30
C ALA A 147 15.72 -0.19 -21.51
N ASP A 148 14.88 0.83 -21.62
CA ASP A 148 15.28 2.23 -21.68
C ASP A 148 15.83 2.73 -20.34
N VAL A 149 15.24 2.26 -19.24
CA VAL A 149 15.54 2.68 -17.87
C VAL A 149 15.75 1.45 -16.97
N LEU A 150 16.69 1.54 -16.04
CA LEU A 150 16.87 0.54 -15.00
C LEU A 150 16.23 1.00 -13.68
N ILE A 151 15.55 0.09 -12.99
CA ILE A 151 14.94 0.32 -11.69
C ILE A 151 15.77 -0.37 -10.62
N ARG A 152 16.29 0.40 -9.68
CA ARG A 152 17.02 -0.12 -8.52
C ARG A 152 16.21 0.11 -7.24
N TYR A 153 15.91 -0.98 -6.54
CA TYR A 153 15.33 -0.88 -5.21
C TYR A 153 16.38 -0.54 -4.16
N PRO A 154 16.13 0.44 -3.28
CA PRO A 154 17.04 0.79 -2.19
C PRO A 154 16.94 -0.26 -1.06
N LEU A 155 17.61 -1.39 -1.25
CA LEU A 155 17.67 -2.50 -0.28
C LEU A 155 18.94 -2.43 0.57
N ASN A 156 18.97 -3.22 1.65
CA ASN A 156 20.20 -3.44 2.42
C ASN A 156 21.33 -3.91 1.48
N PRO A 157 22.46 -3.18 1.36
CA PRO A 157 23.57 -3.56 0.49
C PRO A 157 24.13 -4.97 0.73
N ASP A 158 24.04 -5.46 1.98
CA ASP A 158 24.51 -6.79 2.38
C ASP A 158 23.54 -7.92 1.96
N PHE A 159 22.29 -7.58 1.66
CA PHE A 159 21.26 -8.53 1.23
C PHE A 159 20.23 -7.88 0.30
N MET A 160 20.52 -7.88 -1.00
CA MET A 160 19.70 -7.24 -2.04
C MET A 160 18.82 -8.22 -2.83
N SER A 161 18.56 -9.41 -2.28
CA SER A 161 17.76 -10.44 -2.95
C SER A 161 16.30 -10.34 -2.53
N LEU A 162 15.42 -10.04 -3.48
CA LEU A 162 13.97 -10.13 -3.29
C LEU A 162 13.45 -11.36 -4.02
N ASN A 163 12.41 -11.98 -3.46
CA ASN A 163 11.58 -12.89 -4.24
C ASN A 163 10.90 -12.12 -5.40
N LEU A 164 10.65 -12.80 -6.52
CA LEU A 164 10.03 -12.21 -7.72
C LEU A 164 8.72 -11.46 -7.41
N ALA A 165 7.80 -12.09 -6.67
CA ALA A 165 6.53 -11.48 -6.32
C ALA A 165 6.71 -10.27 -5.40
N GLN A 166 7.74 -10.26 -4.54
CA GLN A 166 8.06 -9.10 -3.70
C GLN A 166 8.60 -7.93 -4.54
N ALA A 167 9.47 -8.23 -5.50
CA ALA A 167 9.97 -7.23 -6.44
C ALA A 167 8.82 -6.60 -7.25
N VAL A 168 7.86 -7.41 -7.71
CA VAL A 168 6.67 -6.90 -8.41
C VAL A 168 5.76 -6.12 -7.46
N LEU A 169 5.56 -6.59 -6.23
CA LEU A 169 4.72 -5.92 -5.23
C LEU A 169 5.21 -4.50 -4.92
N ILE A 170 6.52 -4.27 -4.79
CA ILE A 170 7.07 -2.93 -4.55
C ILE A 170 6.72 -1.98 -5.70
N MET A 171 6.83 -2.44 -6.95
CA MET A 171 6.45 -1.63 -8.11
C MET A 171 4.95 -1.42 -8.22
N ALA A 172 4.15 -2.46 -7.99
CA ALA A 172 2.70 -2.37 -7.99
C ALA A 172 2.21 -1.39 -6.91
N TYR A 173 2.83 -1.42 -5.73
CA TYR A 173 2.55 -0.48 -4.65
C TYR A 173 2.93 0.95 -5.01
N GLU A 174 4.14 1.21 -5.51
CA GLU A 174 4.55 2.57 -5.91
C GLU A 174 3.71 3.08 -7.11
N TRP A 175 3.29 2.19 -8.02
CA TRP A 175 2.35 2.51 -9.09
C TRP A 175 0.99 2.97 -8.54
N TRP A 176 0.43 2.25 -7.57
CA TRP A 176 -0.80 2.64 -6.89
C TRP A 176 -0.63 3.97 -6.14
N MET A 177 0.46 4.10 -5.39
CA MET A 177 0.77 5.30 -4.61
C MET A 177 0.92 6.56 -5.46
N ALA A 178 1.32 6.43 -6.74
CA ALA A 178 1.46 7.57 -7.64
C ALA A 178 0.12 8.29 -7.93
N CYS A 179 -1.03 7.66 -7.69
CA CYS A 179 -2.35 8.30 -7.75
C CYS A 179 -3.14 8.22 -6.43
N GLU A 180 -2.54 7.66 -5.38
CA GLU A 180 -3.17 7.55 -4.06
C GLU A 180 -3.22 8.93 -3.39
N THR A 181 -4.38 9.30 -2.85
CA THR A 181 -4.62 10.61 -2.23
C THR A 181 -4.90 10.53 -0.74
N THR A 182 -4.87 9.32 -0.18
CA THR A 182 -5.02 9.09 1.26
C THR A 182 -4.00 9.95 2.03
N PRO A 183 -4.47 10.82 2.93
CA PRO A 183 -3.59 11.71 3.67
C PRO A 183 -2.67 10.92 4.63
N PRO A 184 -1.46 11.44 4.93
CA PRO A 184 -0.51 10.75 5.82
C PRO A 184 -1.04 10.48 7.23
N ARG A 185 -1.99 11.30 7.68
CA ARG A 185 -2.66 11.17 8.98
C ARG A 185 -4.11 11.64 8.83
N THR A 186 -5.03 10.87 9.36
CA THR A 186 -6.42 11.28 9.57
C THR A 186 -6.92 10.70 10.88
N LEU A 187 -7.60 11.52 11.67
CA LEU A 187 -8.34 11.04 12.81
C LEU A 187 -9.66 10.43 12.33
N MET A 188 -9.86 9.14 12.59
CA MET A 188 -11.16 8.50 12.38
C MET A 188 -12.10 8.92 13.51
N THR A 189 -13.09 9.73 13.20
CA THR A 189 -14.02 10.27 14.20
C THR A 189 -15.32 9.46 14.33
N ASN A 190 -15.53 8.38 13.56
CA ASN A 190 -16.70 7.48 13.66
C ASN A 190 -18.03 8.23 13.94
N GLU A 191 -18.49 9.03 12.98
CA GLU A 191 -19.73 9.83 13.05
C GLU A 191 -19.76 11.00 14.07
N THR A 192 -18.70 11.21 14.87
CA THR A 192 -18.53 12.46 15.66
C THR A 192 -17.56 13.43 14.96
N HIS A 193 -17.29 14.58 15.58
CA HIS A 193 -16.36 15.61 15.13
C HIS A 193 -15.32 15.94 16.20
N VAL A 194 -14.19 16.49 15.76
CA VAL A 194 -13.23 17.12 16.68
C VAL A 194 -13.96 18.25 17.40
N ALA A 195 -13.93 18.23 18.73
CA ALA A 195 -14.61 19.21 19.55
C ALA A 195 -14.15 20.62 19.19
N THR A 196 -15.12 21.50 19.06
CA THR A 196 -14.91 22.94 18.95
C THR A 196 -14.27 23.47 20.22
N LYS A 197 -13.64 24.65 20.12
CA LYS A 197 -13.12 25.34 21.32
C LYS A 197 -14.23 25.61 22.34
N GLY A 198 -15.45 25.92 21.89
CA GLY A 198 -16.59 26.17 22.78
C GLY A 198 -16.99 24.93 23.60
N GLU A 199 -17.09 23.76 22.95
CA GLU A 199 -17.38 22.49 23.65
C GLU A 199 -16.27 22.15 24.65
N LEU A 200 -15.00 22.34 24.26
CA LEU A 200 -13.88 22.14 25.16
C LEU A 200 -13.89 23.11 26.36
N GLU A 201 -14.17 24.39 26.13
CA GLU A 201 -14.30 25.37 27.22
C GLU A 201 -15.46 25.00 28.16
N ASN A 202 -16.58 24.51 27.63
CA ASN A 202 -17.70 24.07 28.43
C ASN A 202 -17.29 22.93 29.38
N PHE A 203 -16.61 21.91 28.84
CA PHE A 203 -16.06 20.82 29.62
C PHE A 203 -15.05 21.29 30.67
N LEU A 204 -14.07 22.10 30.28
CA LEU A 204 -13.05 22.62 31.20
C LEU A 204 -13.67 23.49 32.30
N GLY A 205 -14.72 24.25 32.00
CA GLY A 205 -15.46 25.03 32.98
C GLY A 205 -16.17 24.16 34.01
N HIS A 206 -16.84 23.09 33.58
CA HIS A 206 -17.42 22.09 34.48
C HIS A 206 -16.34 21.43 35.33
N LEU A 207 -15.28 20.89 34.71
CA LEU A 207 -14.18 20.24 35.42
C LEU A 207 -13.52 21.17 36.46
N THR A 208 -13.26 22.43 36.10
CA THR A 208 -12.60 23.38 37.00
C THR A 208 -13.46 23.68 38.23
N ARG A 209 -14.78 23.83 38.05
CA ARG A 209 -15.72 24.06 39.15
C ARG A 209 -15.72 22.90 40.15
N ASP A 210 -15.84 21.67 39.65
CA ASP A 210 -15.86 20.47 40.51
C ASP A 210 -14.51 20.28 41.22
N LEU A 211 -13.39 20.62 40.56
CA LEU A 211 -12.06 20.62 41.17
C LEU A 211 -11.86 21.72 42.22
N ASP A 212 -12.53 22.86 42.09
CA ASP A 212 -12.59 23.89 43.14
C ASP A 212 -13.41 23.35 44.35
N GLU A 213 -14.59 22.78 44.11
CA GLU A 213 -15.51 22.28 45.14
C GLU A 213 -14.92 21.11 45.96
N CYS A 214 -14.25 20.15 45.32
CA CYS A 214 -13.58 19.04 46.03
C CYS A 214 -12.24 19.44 46.68
N GLY A 215 -11.79 20.69 46.51
CA GLY A 215 -10.60 21.24 47.15
C GLY A 215 -9.26 20.92 46.46
N PHE A 216 -9.26 20.35 45.25
CA PHE A 216 -8.03 20.09 44.49
C PHE A 216 -7.32 21.40 44.10
N LEU A 217 -8.07 22.45 43.75
CA LEU A 217 -7.55 23.75 43.32
C LEU A 217 -7.42 24.80 44.45
N ARG A 218 -7.40 24.37 45.73
CA ARG A 218 -7.38 25.25 46.92
C ARG A 218 -6.18 26.20 47.05
N ASN A 219 -5.06 25.93 46.39
CA ASN A 219 -3.89 26.80 46.45
C ASN A 219 -4.00 27.90 45.39
N GLU A 220 -4.39 29.10 45.81
CA GLU A 220 -4.64 30.25 44.92
C GLU A 220 -3.45 30.62 44.04
N GLN A 221 -2.22 30.54 44.57
CA GLN A 221 -1.01 30.87 43.81
C GLN A 221 -0.74 29.86 42.69
N LYS A 222 -1.00 28.56 42.92
CA LYS A 222 -0.75 27.48 41.93
C LYS A 222 -1.92 27.26 40.97
N ARG A 223 -3.15 27.63 41.37
CA ARG A 223 -4.38 27.38 40.61
C ARG A 223 -4.29 27.81 39.13
N PRO A 224 -3.82 29.02 38.76
CA PRO A 224 -3.73 29.42 37.36
C PRO A 224 -2.81 28.52 36.51
N GLY A 225 -1.73 28.00 37.09
CA GLY A 225 -0.83 27.05 36.42
C GLY A 225 -1.48 25.68 36.22
N MET A 226 -2.18 25.17 37.25
CA MET A 226 -2.85 23.88 37.21
C MET A 226 -3.99 23.87 36.17
N VAL A 227 -4.82 24.90 36.12
CA VAL A 227 -5.89 25.03 35.10
C VAL A 227 -5.31 25.11 33.69
N ARG A 228 -4.22 25.86 33.48
CA ARG A 228 -3.53 25.89 32.18
C ARG A 228 -2.99 24.51 31.79
N ASN A 229 -2.43 23.76 32.73
CA ASN A 229 -1.93 22.41 32.44
C ASN A 229 -3.05 21.42 32.08
N LEU A 230 -4.19 21.49 32.76
CA LEU A 230 -5.38 20.70 32.40
C LEU A 230 -5.87 21.06 31.00
N ARG A 231 -5.98 22.36 30.70
CA ARG A 231 -6.31 22.84 29.35
C ARG A 231 -5.34 22.31 28.30
N HIS A 232 -4.03 22.41 28.54
CA HIS A 232 -3.01 21.89 27.64
C HIS A 232 -3.09 20.36 27.45
N LEU A 233 -3.57 19.60 28.44
CA LEU A 233 -3.80 18.16 28.28
C LEU A 233 -4.82 17.88 27.18
N PHE A 234 -5.98 18.54 27.22
CA PHE A 234 -7.03 18.34 26.23
C PHE A 234 -6.72 19.01 24.88
N GLN A 235 -5.96 20.12 24.86
CA GLN A 235 -5.58 20.79 23.62
C GLN A 235 -4.41 20.13 22.88
N ARG A 236 -3.66 19.23 23.52
CA ARG A 236 -2.60 18.44 22.87
C ARG A 236 -3.16 17.40 21.90
N GLY A 237 -4.44 17.05 22.02
CA GLY A 237 -5.12 16.08 21.15
C GLY A 237 -6.24 16.70 20.32
N GLU A 238 -6.62 16.01 19.25
CA GLU A 238 -7.84 16.25 18.49
C GLU A 238 -9.04 15.59 19.23
N VAL A 239 -9.30 16.03 20.47
CA VAL A 239 -10.37 15.48 21.31
C VAL A 239 -11.71 15.68 20.62
N THR A 240 -12.52 14.64 20.57
CA THR A 240 -13.83 14.63 19.93
C THR A 240 -14.94 15.07 20.87
N GLU A 241 -16.07 15.51 20.30
CA GLU A 241 -17.27 15.86 21.07
C GLU A 241 -17.78 14.67 21.90
N GLN A 242 -17.74 13.45 21.35
CA GLN A 242 -18.12 12.24 22.07
C GLN A 242 -17.18 11.90 23.24
N GLU A 243 -15.86 12.11 23.09
CA GLU A 243 -14.90 11.96 24.20
C GLU A 243 -15.17 12.98 25.30
N LEU A 244 -15.43 14.25 24.94
CA LEU A 244 -15.82 15.26 25.93
C LEU A 244 -17.12 14.90 26.65
N ARG A 245 -18.12 14.38 25.93
CA ARG A 245 -19.39 13.92 26.53
C ARG A 245 -19.16 12.78 27.53
N THR A 246 -18.27 11.85 27.19
CA THR A 246 -17.88 10.76 28.10
C THR A 246 -17.17 11.31 29.33
N MET A 247 -16.24 12.25 29.15
CA MET A 247 -15.52 12.89 30.25
C MET A 247 -16.44 13.71 31.15
N HIS A 248 -17.44 14.39 30.61
CA HIS A 248 -18.48 15.04 31.39
C HIS A 248 -19.20 14.04 32.31
N GLY A 249 -19.58 12.87 31.78
CA GLY A 249 -20.19 11.80 32.57
C GLY A 249 -19.28 11.30 33.69
N VAL A 250 -17.98 11.11 33.40
CA VAL A 250 -16.97 10.72 34.41
C VAL A 250 -16.90 11.75 35.54
N VAL A 251 -16.78 13.03 35.20
CA VAL A 251 -16.71 14.12 36.20
C VAL A 251 -17.98 14.13 37.05
N THR A 252 -19.16 14.06 36.42
CA THR A 252 -20.45 14.05 37.12
C THR A 252 -20.59 12.88 38.10
N GLU A 253 -20.20 11.66 37.72
CA GLU A 253 -20.30 10.50 38.61
C GLU A 253 -19.29 10.55 39.76
N LEU A 254 -18.06 11.05 39.53
CA LEU A 254 -17.06 11.23 40.58
C LEU A 254 -17.50 12.29 41.60
N SER A 255 -18.07 13.41 41.13
CA SER A 255 -18.54 14.51 41.99
C SER A 255 -19.77 14.09 42.83
N ASN A 256 -20.68 13.29 42.25
CA ASN A 256 -21.89 12.81 42.96
C ASN A 256 -21.63 11.63 43.90
N GLY A 257 -20.44 11.02 43.89
CA GLY A 257 -20.01 10.04 44.88
C GLY A 257 -20.86 8.76 44.94
N ARG A 258 -21.47 8.32 43.83
CA ARG A 258 -22.21 7.04 43.81
C ARG A 258 -21.24 5.88 44.08
N LYS A 259 -21.19 5.41 45.32
CA LYS A 259 -20.60 4.11 45.63
C LYS A 259 -21.41 3.06 44.87
N ALA A 260 -20.75 2.27 44.02
CA ALA A 260 -21.38 1.17 43.31
C ALA A 260 -22.21 0.35 44.30
N ARG A 261 -23.51 0.15 44.01
CA ARG A 261 -24.34 -0.81 44.73
C ARG A 261 -23.63 -2.16 44.61
N GLN A 262 -23.05 -2.64 45.71
CA GLN A 262 -22.53 -4.00 45.79
C GLN A 262 -23.70 -4.93 45.43
N LYS A 263 -23.55 -5.68 44.34
CA LYS A 263 -24.37 -6.86 44.04
C LYS A 263 -23.78 -8.03 44.79
#